data_AF-A0A1Y6CHN9-F1
#
_entry.id   AF-A0A1Y6CHN9-F1
#
_cell.length_a   1.000
_cell.length_b   1.000
_cell.length_c   1.000
_cell.angle_alpha   90.00
_cell.angle_beta   90.00
_cell.angle_gamma   90.00
#
_symmetry.space_group_name_H-M   'P 1'
#
loop_
_entity.id
_entity.type
_entity.pdbx_description
1 polymer ?
#
loop_
_entity_poly.entity_id
_entity_poly.type
_entity_poly.pdbx_seq_one_letter_code
_entity_poly.pdbx_strand_id
1 'polypeptide(L)'
;MQEIHATCVALPSPIGPLGLLLLGAPGSGKSDLALRLVDAGGWLVADDRVRLEAQEGLLQARPLPGFEGLVALRGLGLAQIARLESAPVALAVRLQPGAGLAADAEPLPEESAERIAGCDVPVIALDPAAASAVPRIRLALTARAAALAKPAEPPGRRAPLERRGGPLPVVLVTGMSGAGRTTALKVLEDLGYEAIDNLPLNLLARAVTEGELGRAVAIGADVRNRNFAAGPLLEQLGRLEADPALKVTLLFVDCDDEVLQRRFTETRRRHPLAEERPLADGIAAERRLLAPLRERADVIIDTSSMALPEFRRSLAERLALAQGPRMGVFVTSFSFRVGLPREADLVFDVRFLRNPHYDAALRPLTGRDAAVADYVAADAAFAPFFQSLTGLLQPLLPRYEAEGKSYLTIAIGCTGGRHRSVATAEKLAHWLAVLGWPVGLVHRDLDRGQEGKAPA
;
A
#
# COMPACT_ATOMS: atom_id res chain seq x y z
N MET A 1 -21.95 -25.54 20.94
CA MET A 1 -22.24 -24.15 20.60
C MET A 1 -22.97 -23.49 21.78
N GLN A 2 -22.46 -22.37 22.30
CA GLN A 2 -23.04 -21.63 23.43
C GLN A 2 -23.43 -20.22 22.98
N GLU A 3 -24.57 -19.72 23.46
CA GLU A 3 -25.01 -18.34 23.21
C GLU A 3 -24.65 -17.46 24.40
N ILE A 4 -24.08 -16.29 24.14
CA ILE A 4 -23.72 -15.30 25.17
C ILE A 4 -24.22 -13.89 24.80
N HIS A 5 -24.45 -13.08 25.82
CA HIS A 5 -24.75 -11.65 25.67
C HIS A 5 -23.48 -10.84 25.49
N ALA A 6 -23.12 -10.58 24.23
CA ALA A 6 -21.92 -9.85 23.83
C ALA A 6 -22.12 -9.23 22.44
N THR A 7 -21.25 -8.30 22.07
CA THR A 7 -21.12 -7.82 20.68
C THR A 7 -19.76 -8.29 20.16
N CYS A 8 -19.72 -8.92 18.98
CA CYS A 8 -18.49 -9.39 18.35
C CYS A 8 -18.14 -8.55 17.13
N VAL A 9 -16.92 -8.00 17.11
CA VAL A 9 -16.35 -7.24 15.99
C VAL A 9 -15.04 -7.90 15.59
N ALA A 10 -14.83 -8.10 14.30
CA ALA A 10 -13.56 -8.54 13.77
C ALA A 10 -12.72 -7.35 13.29
N LEU A 11 -11.43 -7.36 13.59
CA LEU A 11 -10.47 -6.38 13.08
C LEU A 11 -9.42 -7.07 12.22
N PRO A 12 -8.82 -6.36 11.25
CA PRO A 12 -7.70 -6.88 10.48
C PRO A 12 -6.50 -7.16 11.38
N SER A 13 -5.83 -8.29 11.14
CA SER A 13 -4.57 -8.67 11.78
C SER A 13 -3.64 -9.36 10.78
N PRO A 14 -2.33 -9.52 11.08
CA PRO A 14 -1.38 -10.20 10.21
C PRO A 14 -1.76 -11.65 9.86
N ILE A 15 -2.52 -12.33 10.72
CA ILE A 15 -2.97 -13.72 10.51
C ILE A 15 -4.41 -13.82 9.99
N GLY A 16 -4.93 -12.71 9.44
CA GLY A 16 -6.33 -12.57 9.00
C GLY A 16 -7.23 -11.89 10.03
N PRO A 17 -8.54 -11.73 9.75
CA PRO A 17 -9.46 -11.06 10.67
C PRO A 17 -9.63 -11.83 11.98
N LEU A 18 -9.37 -11.16 13.11
CA LEU A 18 -9.58 -11.72 14.44
C LEU A 18 -10.75 -11.03 15.13
N GLY A 19 -11.63 -11.84 15.70
CA GLY A 19 -12.77 -11.42 16.49
C GLY A 19 -12.37 -10.93 17.87
N LEU A 20 -13.04 -9.88 18.33
CA LEU A 20 -13.03 -9.41 19.70
C LEU A 20 -14.46 -9.43 20.28
N LEU A 21 -14.58 -9.92 21.51
CA LEU A 21 -15.86 -9.93 22.24
C LEU A 21 -15.95 -8.73 23.16
N LEU A 22 -16.91 -7.84 22.91
CA LEU A 22 -17.27 -6.74 23.80
C LEU A 22 -18.25 -7.25 24.86
N LEU A 23 -17.78 -7.29 26.11
CA LEU A 23 -18.52 -7.75 27.29
C LEU A 23 -18.86 -6.56 28.18
N GLY A 24 -20.06 -6.55 28.77
CA GLY A 24 -20.47 -5.53 29.73
C GLY A 24 -21.98 -5.52 29.96
N ALA A 25 -22.44 -4.82 30.99
CA ALA A 25 -23.86 -4.69 31.28
C ALA A 25 -24.64 -3.99 30.14
N PRO A 26 -25.95 -4.19 29.99
CA PRO A 26 -26.76 -3.40 29.06
C PRO A 26 -26.54 -1.89 29.28
N GLY A 27 -26.32 -1.14 28.20
CA GLY A 27 -26.01 0.30 28.28
C GLY A 27 -24.53 0.65 28.51
N SER A 28 -23.63 -0.33 28.62
CA SER A 28 -22.19 -0.11 28.78
C SER A 28 -21.45 0.41 27.54
N GLY A 29 -22.13 0.95 26.53
CA GLY A 29 -21.49 1.47 25.31
C GLY A 29 -20.99 0.44 24.29
N LYS A 30 -21.40 -0.85 24.37
CA LYS A 30 -20.98 -1.90 23.42
C LYS A 30 -21.21 -1.53 21.96
N SER A 31 -22.43 -1.12 21.61
CA SER A 31 -22.81 -0.80 20.22
C SER A 31 -22.10 0.46 19.70
N ASP A 32 -21.87 1.47 20.56
CA ASP A 32 -21.09 2.67 20.19
C ASP A 32 -19.63 2.34 19.89
N LEU A 33 -18.99 1.57 20.77
CA LEU A 33 -17.61 1.14 20.57
C LEU A 33 -17.50 0.22 19.35
N ALA A 34 -18.47 -0.66 19.12
CA ALA A 34 -18.53 -1.51 17.94
C ALA A 34 -18.60 -0.68 16.65
N LEU A 35 -19.42 0.38 16.61
CA LEU A 35 -19.46 1.30 15.48
C LEU A 35 -18.13 1.97 15.22
N ARG A 36 -17.46 2.49 16.26
CA ARG A 36 -16.14 3.12 16.10
C ARG A 36 -15.06 2.14 15.65
N LEU A 37 -15.15 0.87 16.04
CA LEU A 37 -14.26 -0.19 15.56
C LEU A 37 -14.52 -0.52 14.09
N VAL A 38 -15.78 -0.52 13.66
CA VAL A 38 -16.18 -0.73 12.26
C VAL A 38 -15.76 0.46 11.39
N ASP A 39 -15.98 1.70 11.84
CA ASP A 39 -15.52 2.92 11.17
C ASP A 39 -13.99 2.95 10.99
N ALA A 40 -13.26 2.39 11.96
CA ALA A 40 -11.81 2.20 11.85
C ALA A 40 -11.38 1.07 10.90
N GLY A 41 -12.31 0.44 10.15
CA GLY A 41 -12.02 -0.65 9.20
C GLY A 41 -12.21 -2.05 9.77
N GLY A 42 -13.07 -2.20 10.78
CA GLY A 42 -13.52 -3.49 11.31
C GLY A 42 -14.81 -4.00 10.66
N TRP A 43 -15.18 -5.24 10.94
CA TRP A 43 -16.43 -5.86 10.51
C TRP A 43 -17.26 -6.33 11.69
N LEU A 44 -18.56 -6.13 11.64
CA LEU A 44 -19.45 -6.72 12.63
C LEU A 44 -19.62 -8.22 12.38
N VAL A 45 -19.52 -9.02 13.43
CA VAL A 45 -19.82 -10.46 13.38
C VAL A 45 -21.19 -10.73 14.01
N ALA A 46 -21.47 -10.16 15.19
CA ALA A 46 -22.80 -10.18 15.79
C ALA A 46 -22.97 -9.03 16.80
N ASP A 47 -24.21 -8.60 17.04
CA ASP A 47 -24.56 -7.59 18.05
C ASP A 47 -25.54 -8.15 19.07
N ASP A 48 -25.37 -7.78 20.34
CA ASP A 48 -26.15 -8.16 21.53
C ASP A 48 -26.17 -9.67 21.91
N ARG A 49 -26.15 -10.58 20.93
CA ARG A 49 -26.05 -12.02 21.12
C ARG A 49 -25.11 -12.67 20.11
N VAL A 50 -24.15 -13.44 20.62
CA VAL A 50 -23.13 -14.14 19.81
C VAL A 50 -23.24 -15.65 20.07
N ARG A 51 -23.20 -16.44 18.99
CA ARG A 51 -22.98 -17.89 19.07
C ARG A 51 -21.49 -18.18 19.05
N LEU A 52 -21.03 -18.92 20.05
CA LEU A 52 -19.64 -19.33 20.20
C LEU A 52 -19.51 -20.85 20.08
N GLU A 53 -18.50 -21.29 19.34
CA GLU A 53 -18.15 -22.70 19.17
C GLU A 53 -16.63 -22.86 19.26
N ALA A 54 -16.16 -23.80 20.07
CA ALA A 54 -14.74 -24.09 20.17
C ALA A 54 -14.27 -24.86 18.92
N GLN A 55 -13.28 -24.31 18.21
CA GLN A 55 -12.67 -24.91 17.03
C GLN A 55 -11.15 -24.71 17.12
N GLU A 56 -10.39 -25.81 17.04
CA GLU A 56 -8.91 -25.79 17.04
C GLU A 56 -8.26 -25.01 18.21
N GLY A 57 -8.93 -24.98 19.38
CA GLY A 57 -8.43 -24.29 20.58
C GLY A 57 -8.76 -22.79 20.66
N LEU A 58 -9.49 -22.25 19.69
CA LEU A 58 -10.05 -20.90 19.70
C LEU A 58 -11.58 -20.94 19.64
N LEU A 59 -12.24 -19.85 20.02
CA LEU A 59 -13.69 -19.72 19.86
C LEU A 59 -14.01 -19.11 18.50
N GLN A 60 -14.85 -19.77 17.71
CA GLN A 60 -15.44 -19.17 16.52
C GLN A 60 -16.74 -18.45 16.89
N ALA A 61 -16.82 -17.15 16.60
CA ALA A 61 -18.01 -16.33 16.78
C ALA A 61 -18.86 -16.29 15.51
N ARG A 62 -20.17 -16.39 15.67
CA ARG A 62 -21.19 -16.31 14.60
C ARG A 62 -22.42 -15.53 15.07
N PRO A 63 -23.15 -14.86 14.16
CA PRO A 63 -24.45 -14.26 14.48
C PRO A 63 -25.53 -15.31 14.76
N LEU A 64 -26.63 -14.88 15.40
CA LEU A 64 -27.87 -15.66 15.43
C LEU A 64 -28.54 -15.68 14.04
N PRO A 65 -29.15 -16.80 13.63
CA PRO A 65 -29.93 -16.88 12.40
C PRO A 65 -31.03 -15.81 12.36
N GLY A 66 -31.10 -15.04 11.28
CA GLY A 66 -32.07 -13.96 11.09
C GLY A 66 -31.65 -12.60 11.66
N PHE A 67 -30.45 -12.49 12.26
CA PHE A 67 -29.87 -11.24 12.77
C PHE A 67 -28.57 -10.86 12.05
N GLU A 68 -28.34 -11.39 10.84
CA GLU A 68 -27.07 -11.23 10.14
C GLU A 68 -26.85 -9.79 9.65
N GLY A 69 -25.81 -9.12 10.18
CA GLY A 69 -25.40 -7.79 9.73
C GLY A 69 -26.27 -6.64 10.22
N LEU A 70 -27.08 -6.85 11.26
CA LEU A 70 -27.87 -5.82 11.92
C LEU A 70 -27.18 -5.35 13.21
N VAL A 71 -27.07 -4.04 13.40
CA VAL A 71 -26.70 -3.42 14.68
C VAL A 71 -27.89 -2.66 15.23
N ALA A 72 -28.16 -2.82 16.53
CA ALA A 72 -29.17 -2.03 17.22
C ALA A 72 -28.57 -0.68 17.65
N LEU A 73 -28.85 0.37 16.87
CA LEU A 73 -28.41 1.73 17.18
C LEU A 73 -29.49 2.46 17.97
N ARG A 74 -29.16 2.82 19.22
CA ARG A 74 -30.05 3.62 20.06
C ARG A 74 -30.35 4.96 19.37
N GLY A 75 -31.62 5.21 19.10
CA GLY A 75 -32.10 6.41 18.41
C GLY A 75 -32.23 6.30 16.89
N LEU A 76 -31.70 5.26 16.25
CA LEU A 76 -31.75 5.06 14.80
C LEU A 76 -32.39 3.73 14.35
N GLY A 77 -32.61 2.79 15.27
CA GLY A 77 -33.18 1.47 14.95
C GLY A 77 -32.12 0.47 14.48
N LEU A 78 -32.53 -0.53 13.70
CA LEU A 78 -31.63 -1.54 13.14
C LEU A 78 -30.94 -1.00 11.88
N ALA A 79 -29.61 -0.98 11.87
CA ALA A 79 -28.80 -0.53 10.74
C ALA A 79 -27.98 -1.67 10.14
N GLN A 80 -27.84 -1.69 8.81
CA GLN A 80 -27.03 -2.67 8.09
C GLN A 80 -25.59 -2.14 7.90
N ILE A 81 -24.60 -2.90 8.36
CA ILE A 81 -23.18 -2.51 8.27
C ILE A 81 -22.31 -3.65 7.70
N ALA A 82 -21.06 -3.34 7.35
CA ALA A 82 -20.08 -4.31 6.85
C ALA A 82 -19.91 -5.47 7.83
N ARG A 83 -20.07 -6.70 7.33
CA ARG A 83 -20.20 -7.90 8.18
C ARG A 83 -19.28 -9.05 7.76
N LEU A 84 -18.93 -9.90 8.72
CA LEU A 84 -18.35 -11.22 8.48
C LEU A 84 -19.29 -12.30 9.04
N GLU A 85 -19.41 -13.41 8.31
CA GLU A 85 -20.28 -14.53 8.71
C GLU A 85 -19.75 -15.28 9.94
N SER A 86 -18.43 -15.23 10.16
CA SER A 86 -17.80 -15.75 11.37
C SER A 86 -16.40 -15.16 11.57
N ALA A 87 -15.89 -15.17 12.80
CA ALA A 87 -14.50 -14.83 13.09
C ALA A 87 -13.94 -15.61 14.29
N PRO A 88 -12.66 -16.02 14.28
CA PRO A 88 -12.00 -16.60 15.45
C PRO A 88 -11.74 -15.51 16.50
N VAL A 89 -12.22 -15.73 17.72
CA VAL A 89 -12.11 -14.79 18.84
C VAL A 89 -10.74 -14.92 19.49
N ALA A 90 -9.96 -13.84 19.46
CA ALA A 90 -8.61 -13.77 20.02
C ALA A 90 -8.51 -12.97 21.32
N LEU A 91 -9.53 -12.15 21.60
CA LEU A 91 -9.56 -11.20 22.71
C LEU A 91 -10.99 -10.95 23.18
N ALA A 92 -11.18 -10.78 24.48
CA ALA A 92 -12.39 -10.21 25.07
C ALA A 92 -12.07 -8.85 25.71
N VAL A 93 -13.02 -7.93 25.65
CA VAL A 93 -12.90 -6.57 26.17
C VAL A 93 -14.06 -6.33 27.11
N ARG A 94 -13.76 -6.17 28.40
CA ARG A 94 -14.75 -5.86 29.43
C ARG A 94 -14.90 -4.35 29.57
N LEU A 95 -16.07 -3.86 29.23
CA LEU A 95 -16.39 -2.44 29.26
C LEU A 95 -16.74 -2.00 30.68
N GLN A 96 -15.99 -1.02 31.19
CA GLN A 96 -16.18 -0.40 32.49
C GLN A 96 -16.43 1.10 32.32
N PRO A 97 -17.68 1.52 32.05
CA PRO A 97 -18.01 2.93 31.86
C PRO A 97 -17.68 3.76 33.11
N GLY A 98 -17.01 4.89 32.95
CA GLY A 98 -16.68 5.79 34.06
C GLY A 98 -15.42 5.40 34.84
N ALA A 99 -14.69 4.37 34.40
CA ALA A 99 -13.30 4.17 34.78
C ALA A 99 -12.44 5.21 34.05
N GLY A 100 -12.52 6.48 34.47
CA GLY A 100 -11.70 7.55 33.93
C GLY A 100 -10.20 7.28 34.14
N LEU A 101 -9.35 8.24 33.73
CA LEU A 101 -7.90 8.29 34.01
C LEU A 101 -7.61 8.38 35.52
N ALA A 102 -8.12 7.46 36.33
CA ALA A 102 -7.74 7.32 37.72
C ALA A 102 -6.26 6.93 37.72
N ALA A 103 -5.45 7.81 38.31
CA ALA A 103 -4.02 7.59 38.54
C ALA A 103 -3.73 6.34 39.42
N ASP A 104 -4.79 5.73 39.98
CA ASP A 104 -4.76 4.55 40.84
C ASP A 104 -5.44 3.32 40.21
N ALA A 105 -5.68 3.30 38.89
CA ALA A 105 -5.97 2.03 38.23
C ALA A 105 -4.71 1.17 38.31
N GLU A 106 -4.69 0.19 39.23
CA GLU A 106 -3.67 -0.86 39.26
C GLU A 106 -3.39 -1.31 37.82
N PRO A 107 -2.12 -1.35 37.38
CA PRO A 107 -1.77 -1.91 36.10
C PRO A 107 -2.47 -3.27 35.97
N LEU A 108 -3.34 -3.41 34.96
CA LEU A 108 -3.97 -4.70 34.67
C LEU A 108 -2.84 -5.74 34.58
N PRO A 109 -2.85 -6.80 35.40
CA PRO A 109 -1.82 -7.82 35.33
C PRO A 109 -1.74 -8.35 33.90
N GLU A 110 -0.53 -8.46 33.38
CA GLU A 110 -0.27 -9.20 32.16
C GLU A 110 -0.92 -10.57 32.33
N GLU A 111 -1.86 -10.92 31.43
CA GLU A 111 -2.49 -12.26 31.32
C GLU A 111 -3.74 -12.58 32.19
N SER A 112 -4.71 -11.68 32.35
CA SER A 112 -6.05 -12.13 32.78
C SER A 112 -6.80 -12.84 31.64
N ALA A 113 -7.10 -14.14 31.78
CA ALA A 113 -7.93 -14.90 30.86
C ALA A 113 -9.24 -15.32 31.54
N GLU A 114 -10.33 -15.31 30.78
CA GLU A 114 -11.66 -15.73 31.25
C GLU A 114 -12.11 -16.94 30.43
N ARG A 115 -12.70 -17.92 31.12
CA ARG A 115 -13.20 -19.13 30.49
C ARG A 115 -14.56 -18.86 29.86
N ILE A 116 -14.59 -18.64 28.55
CA ILE A 116 -15.79 -18.35 27.76
C ILE A 116 -16.05 -19.53 26.84
N ALA A 117 -17.26 -20.09 26.86
CA ALA A 117 -17.64 -21.24 26.01
C ALA A 117 -16.63 -22.40 26.02
N GLY A 118 -16.00 -22.62 27.17
CA GLY A 118 -15.03 -23.70 27.41
C GLY A 118 -13.58 -23.38 27.05
N CYS A 119 -13.28 -22.24 26.41
CA CYS A 119 -11.94 -21.80 26.05
C CYS A 119 -11.47 -20.62 26.91
N ASP A 120 -10.18 -20.57 27.22
CA ASP A 120 -9.58 -19.43 27.92
C ASP A 120 -9.30 -18.30 26.94
N VAL A 121 -10.06 -17.22 27.05
CA VAL A 121 -9.95 -16.04 26.20
C VAL A 121 -9.34 -14.90 27.01
N PRO A 122 -8.21 -14.32 26.57
CA PRO A 122 -7.65 -13.18 27.27
C PRO A 122 -8.56 -11.98 27.27
N VAL A 123 -8.64 -11.33 28.42
CA VAL A 123 -9.54 -10.22 28.69
C VAL A 123 -8.74 -8.98 29.02
N ILE A 124 -9.14 -7.86 28.43
CA ILE A 124 -8.71 -6.53 28.87
C ILE A 124 -9.91 -5.74 29.37
N ALA A 125 -9.72 -4.85 30.35
CA ALA A 125 -10.73 -3.91 30.77
C ALA A 125 -10.42 -2.50 30.24
N LEU A 126 -11.43 -1.77 29.79
CA LEU A 126 -11.29 -0.36 29.41
C LEU A 126 -12.61 0.40 29.52
N ASP A 127 -12.50 1.72 29.66
CA ASP A 127 -13.64 2.63 29.51
C ASP A 127 -13.98 2.74 28.01
N PRO A 128 -15.19 2.33 27.59
CA PRO A 128 -15.64 2.48 26.22
C PRO A 128 -15.60 3.94 25.75
N ALA A 129 -15.87 4.93 26.62
CA ALA A 129 -15.94 6.34 26.23
C ALA A 129 -14.56 6.98 26.02
N ALA A 130 -13.47 6.30 26.40
CA ALA A 130 -12.12 6.83 26.23
C ALA A 130 -11.77 7.00 24.74
N ALA A 131 -11.19 8.14 24.37
CA ALA A 131 -10.70 8.40 23.01
C ALA A 131 -9.64 7.37 22.56
N SER A 132 -8.90 6.80 23.53
CA SER A 132 -7.87 5.78 23.31
C SER A 132 -8.42 4.35 23.22
N ALA A 133 -9.74 4.12 23.39
CA ALA A 133 -10.32 2.78 23.41
C ALA A 133 -10.01 1.98 22.13
N VAL A 134 -10.25 2.55 20.96
CA VAL A 134 -9.99 1.90 19.67
C VAL A 134 -8.49 1.61 19.45
N PRO A 135 -7.56 2.57 19.62
CA PRO A 135 -6.12 2.30 19.55
C PRO A 135 -5.63 1.21 20.52
N ARG A 136 -6.12 1.20 21.77
CA ARG A 136 -5.74 0.20 22.78
C ARG A 136 -6.21 -1.21 22.40
N ILE A 137 -7.43 -1.33 21.88
CA ILE A 137 -7.96 -2.61 21.39
C ILE A 137 -7.13 -3.12 20.21
N ARG A 138 -6.77 -2.25 19.26
CA ARG A 138 -5.92 -2.63 18.12
C ARG A 138 -4.54 -3.13 18.56
N LEU A 139 -3.90 -2.42 19.48
CA LEU A 139 -2.60 -2.80 20.01
C LEU A 139 -2.68 -4.16 20.73
N ALA A 140 -3.68 -4.34 21.59
CA ALA A 140 -3.90 -5.59 22.30
C ALA A 140 -4.16 -6.77 21.32
N LEU A 141 -5.02 -6.57 20.32
CA LEU A 141 -5.32 -7.61 19.34
C LEU A 141 -4.10 -7.96 18.48
N THR A 142 -3.26 -6.97 18.12
CA THR A 142 -2.00 -7.20 17.39
C THR A 142 -1.04 -8.05 18.22
N ALA A 143 -0.89 -7.76 19.51
CA ALA A 143 -0.08 -8.58 20.41
C ALA A 143 -0.65 -10.01 20.55
N ARG A 144 -1.97 -10.16 20.57
CA ARG A 144 -2.64 -11.48 20.59
C ARG A 144 -2.41 -12.25 19.29
N ALA A 145 -2.48 -11.60 18.13
CA ALA A 145 -2.18 -12.23 16.83
C ALA A 145 -0.77 -12.82 16.81
N ALA A 146 0.22 -12.08 17.31
CA ALA A 146 1.60 -12.57 17.44
C ALA A 146 1.71 -13.78 18.38
N ALA A 147 0.98 -13.80 19.50
CA ALA A 147 0.99 -14.92 20.45
C ALA A 147 0.26 -16.17 19.92
N LEU A 148 -0.84 -15.99 19.19
CA LEU A 148 -1.63 -17.09 18.60
C LEU A 148 -0.91 -17.81 17.46
N ALA A 149 0.11 -17.17 16.87
CA ALA A 149 0.97 -17.83 15.90
C ALA A 149 1.79 -19.01 16.49
N LYS A 150 2.01 -19.05 17.84
CA LYS A 150 2.78 -20.03 18.67
C LYS A 150 4.19 -20.45 18.16
N PRO A 151 5.13 -20.81 19.07
CA PRO A 151 6.56 -20.83 18.79
C PRO A 151 6.94 -22.06 17.95
N ALA A 152 7.57 -21.83 16.80
CA ALA A 152 8.28 -22.90 16.12
C ALA A 152 9.56 -23.22 16.90
N GLU A 153 9.81 -24.51 17.15
CA GLU A 153 11.16 -25.07 17.29
C GLU A 153 12.11 -24.41 16.26
N PRO A 154 13.42 -24.25 16.57
CA PRO A 154 14.37 -23.65 15.63
C PRO A 154 14.18 -24.34 14.28
N PRO A 155 13.80 -23.61 13.21
CA PRO A 155 13.09 -24.23 12.11
C PRO A 155 13.94 -25.33 11.52
N GLY A 156 13.48 -26.57 11.71
CA GLY A 156 13.97 -27.72 10.99
C GLY A 156 13.75 -27.43 9.51
N ARG A 157 14.83 -26.98 8.86
CA ARG A 157 15.11 -26.95 7.43
C ARG A 157 13.95 -27.49 6.59
N ARG A 158 12.86 -26.73 6.46
CA ARG A 158 11.88 -27.00 5.40
C ARG A 158 12.56 -26.53 4.13
N ALA A 159 12.63 -27.45 3.17
CA ALA A 159 13.28 -27.24 1.89
C ALA A 159 12.92 -25.84 1.36
N PRO A 160 13.89 -25.09 0.82
CA PRO A 160 13.63 -23.76 0.32
C PRO A 160 12.41 -23.85 -0.60
N LEU A 161 11.40 -22.99 -0.38
CA LEU A 161 10.63 -22.50 -1.52
C LEU A 161 11.70 -22.14 -2.54
N GLU A 162 11.74 -22.83 -3.68
CA GLU A 162 12.73 -22.57 -4.71
C GLU A 162 12.69 -21.07 -5.00
N ARG A 163 13.63 -20.34 -4.39
CA ARG A 163 13.80 -18.92 -4.61
C ARG A 163 14.31 -18.83 -6.03
N ARG A 164 13.41 -18.58 -6.98
CA ARG A 164 13.80 -18.07 -8.28
C ARG A 164 14.27 -16.62 -8.09
N GLY A 165 15.47 -16.43 -7.54
CA GLY A 165 16.05 -15.11 -7.30
C GLY A 165 17.09 -15.12 -6.18
N GLY A 166 18.15 -14.31 -6.34
CA GLY A 166 19.31 -14.24 -5.45
C GLY A 166 19.05 -13.65 -4.05
N PRO A 167 20.09 -13.13 -3.36
CA PRO A 167 19.96 -12.60 -2.00
C PRO A 167 18.94 -11.44 -1.90
N LEU A 168 18.23 -11.34 -0.78
CA LEU A 168 17.19 -10.34 -0.54
C LEU A 168 17.81 -8.94 -0.47
N PRO A 169 17.40 -7.98 -1.31
CA PRO A 169 17.96 -6.63 -1.26
C PRO A 169 17.47 -5.86 -0.04
N VAL A 170 18.41 -5.30 0.73
CA VAL A 170 18.14 -4.45 1.90
C VAL A 170 18.91 -3.15 1.74
N VAL A 171 18.22 -2.01 1.76
CA VAL A 171 18.84 -0.69 1.65
C VAL A 171 18.67 0.06 2.97
N LEU A 172 19.77 0.33 3.66
CA LEU A 172 19.79 1.16 4.85
C LEU A 172 20.03 2.61 4.41
N VAL A 173 19.04 3.47 4.58
CA VAL A 173 19.08 4.88 4.19
C VAL A 173 19.39 5.76 5.40
N THR A 174 20.52 6.43 5.36
CA THR A 174 20.91 7.46 6.33
C THR A 174 21.45 8.71 5.60
N GLY A 175 21.86 9.72 6.34
CA GLY A 175 22.37 10.95 5.74
C GLY A 175 22.10 12.18 6.59
N MET A 176 22.60 13.32 6.11
CA MET A 176 22.44 14.61 6.78
C MET A 176 20.95 14.98 6.88
N SER A 177 20.55 15.57 8.01
CA SER A 177 19.18 16.04 8.17
C SER A 177 18.87 17.10 7.12
N GLY A 178 17.76 16.94 6.39
CA GLY A 178 17.40 17.85 5.29
C GLY A 178 18.04 17.54 3.93
N ALA A 179 18.92 16.54 3.84
CA ALA A 179 19.50 16.09 2.56
C ALA A 179 18.51 15.29 1.70
N GLY A 180 17.39 14.82 2.24
CA GLY A 180 16.36 14.12 1.46
C GLY A 180 16.20 12.63 1.79
N ARG A 181 16.64 12.17 2.97
CA ARG A 181 16.43 10.80 3.48
C ARG A 181 14.97 10.32 3.35
N THR A 182 14.00 11.11 3.81
CA THR A 182 12.57 10.78 3.69
C THR A 182 12.12 10.69 2.22
N THR A 183 12.68 11.54 1.35
CA THR A 183 12.42 11.47 -0.09
C THR A 183 13.00 10.19 -0.69
N ALA A 184 14.19 9.77 -0.26
CA ALA A 184 14.83 8.54 -0.70
C ALA A 184 13.97 7.31 -0.35
N LEU A 185 13.44 7.25 0.87
CA LEU A 185 12.54 6.16 1.30
C LEU A 185 11.27 6.10 0.44
N LYS A 186 10.64 7.23 0.15
CA LYS A 186 9.46 7.30 -0.74
C LYS A 186 9.79 6.84 -2.16
N VAL A 187 10.94 7.25 -2.69
CA VAL A 187 11.38 6.81 -4.01
C VAL A 187 11.61 5.29 -4.02
N LEU A 188 12.24 4.74 -2.97
CA LEU A 188 12.44 3.29 -2.84
C LEU A 188 11.11 2.55 -2.77
N GLU A 189 10.14 3.09 -2.04
CA GLU A 189 8.76 2.57 -1.98
C GLU A 189 8.12 2.51 -3.38
N ASP A 190 8.21 3.60 -4.16
CA ASP A 190 7.75 3.64 -5.56
C ASP A 190 8.49 2.64 -6.47
N LEU A 191 9.72 2.27 -6.14
CA LEU A 191 10.54 1.28 -6.84
C LEU A 191 10.28 -0.15 -6.36
N GLY A 192 9.33 -0.36 -5.45
CA GLY A 192 8.89 -1.68 -4.99
C GLY A 192 9.57 -2.18 -3.72
N TYR A 193 10.31 -1.33 -3.00
CA TYR A 193 10.81 -1.65 -1.67
C TYR A 193 9.71 -1.48 -0.62
N GLU A 194 9.75 -2.27 0.43
CA GLU A 194 9.03 -1.97 1.66
C GLU A 194 9.82 -0.96 2.48
N ALA A 195 9.31 0.27 2.58
CA ALA A 195 10.00 1.38 3.26
C ALA A 195 9.56 1.50 4.73
N ILE A 196 10.52 1.47 5.65
CA ILE A 196 10.31 1.63 7.10
C ILE A 196 11.12 2.84 7.56
N ASP A 197 10.44 3.90 8.02
CA ASP A 197 11.12 5.09 8.55
C ASP A 197 11.28 5.02 10.08
N ASN A 198 12.39 5.57 10.57
CA ASN A 198 12.69 5.76 11.99
C ASN A 198 12.61 4.48 12.84
N LEU A 199 13.07 3.35 12.30
CA LEU A 199 13.12 2.09 13.03
C LEU A 199 14.20 2.16 14.13
N PRO A 200 13.88 1.77 15.38
CA PRO A 200 14.88 1.61 16.43
C PRO A 200 15.98 0.62 16.03
N LEU A 201 17.25 0.94 16.31
CA LEU A 201 18.41 0.15 15.88
C LEU A 201 18.34 -1.32 16.34
N ASN A 202 17.82 -1.55 17.55
CA ASN A 202 17.65 -2.89 18.12
C ASN A 202 16.61 -3.75 17.39
N LEU A 203 15.75 -3.15 16.56
CA LEU A 203 14.74 -3.84 15.78
C LEU A 203 15.15 -4.06 14.32
N LEU A 204 16.30 -3.54 13.88
CA LEU A 204 16.80 -3.67 12.51
C LEU A 204 16.92 -5.14 12.07
N ALA A 205 17.60 -5.96 12.88
CA ALA A 205 17.78 -7.38 12.57
C ALA A 205 16.44 -8.11 12.47
N ARG A 206 15.49 -7.81 13.37
CA ARG A 206 14.16 -8.42 13.37
C ARG A 206 13.31 -7.99 12.18
N ALA A 207 13.32 -6.72 11.82
CA ALA A 207 12.57 -6.22 10.66
C ALA A 207 13.00 -6.89 9.34
N VAL A 208 14.28 -7.30 9.24
CA VAL A 208 14.81 -8.00 8.07
C VAL A 208 14.61 -9.53 8.15
N THR A 209 14.58 -10.12 9.35
CA THR A 209 14.51 -11.59 9.55
C THR A 209 13.10 -12.14 9.84
N GLU A 210 12.18 -11.35 10.40
CA GLU A 210 10.84 -11.80 10.83
C GLU A 210 9.72 -11.51 9.80
N GLY A 211 10.06 -11.05 8.59
CA GLY A 211 9.06 -10.74 7.58
C GLY A 211 8.78 -11.90 6.63
N GLU A 212 7.53 -12.03 6.22
CA GLU A 212 7.07 -12.65 4.97
C GLU A 212 7.65 -11.95 3.71
N LEU A 213 8.89 -11.44 3.79
CA LEU A 213 9.48 -10.51 2.85
C LEU A 213 10.13 -11.29 1.72
N GLY A 214 9.28 -11.73 0.79
CA GLY A 214 9.69 -11.97 -0.59
C GLY A 214 10.02 -10.67 -1.35
N ARG A 215 10.09 -9.51 -0.66
CA ARG A 215 10.24 -8.17 -1.24
C ARG A 215 11.43 -7.43 -0.64
N ALA A 216 12.09 -6.61 -1.45
CA ALA A 216 13.22 -5.80 -1.02
C ALA A 216 12.81 -4.78 0.08
N VAL A 217 13.71 -4.45 1.00
CA VAL A 217 13.39 -3.64 2.20
C VAL A 217 14.27 -2.39 2.26
N ALA A 218 13.68 -1.23 2.56
CA ALA A 218 14.37 0.04 2.72
C ALA A 218 14.15 0.58 4.13
N ILE A 219 15.22 0.77 4.91
CA ILE A 219 15.11 1.18 6.32
C ILE A 219 15.77 2.53 6.54
N GLY A 220 15.03 3.48 7.10
CA GLY A 220 15.50 4.80 7.46
C GLY A 220 16.17 4.84 8.84
N ALA A 221 17.44 5.21 8.89
CA ALA A 221 18.18 5.49 10.13
C ALA A 221 18.46 6.99 10.27
N ASP A 222 17.92 7.60 11.33
CA ASP A 222 17.96 9.04 11.62
C ASP A 222 18.60 9.32 12.99
N VAL A 223 19.30 10.45 13.10
CA VAL A 223 19.82 11.01 14.36
C VAL A 223 18.72 11.34 15.36
N ARG A 224 17.46 11.39 14.93
CA ARG A 224 16.27 11.61 15.80
C ARG A 224 15.99 10.47 16.77
N ASN A 225 16.53 9.28 16.54
CA ASN A 225 16.37 8.18 17.49
C ASN A 225 17.12 8.50 18.79
N ARG A 226 16.45 8.35 19.94
CA ARG A 226 17.09 8.48 21.26
C ARG A 226 18.29 7.53 21.31
N ASN A 227 19.47 8.06 21.65
CA ASN A 227 20.77 7.36 21.66
C ASN A 227 21.34 6.97 20.27
N PHE A 228 21.01 7.71 19.22
CA PHE A 228 21.67 7.49 17.92
C PHE A 228 23.18 7.73 18.02
N ALA A 229 23.96 6.74 17.58
CA ALA A 229 25.40 6.83 17.41
C ALA A 229 25.82 6.00 16.18
N ALA A 230 26.83 6.48 15.45
CA ALA A 230 27.33 5.81 14.26
C ALA A 230 27.85 4.40 14.55
N GLY A 231 28.58 4.21 15.66
CA GLY A 231 29.15 2.92 16.05
C GLY A 231 28.12 1.79 16.16
N PRO A 232 27.09 1.91 17.01
CA PRO A 232 26.02 0.91 17.13
C PRO A 232 25.30 0.60 15.81
N LEU A 233 25.10 1.59 14.93
CA LEU A 233 24.50 1.36 13.62
C LEU A 233 25.45 0.56 12.70
N LEU A 234 26.75 0.87 12.71
CA LEU A 234 27.77 0.10 11.98
C LEU A 234 27.87 -1.35 12.48
N GLU A 235 27.75 -1.57 13.79
CA GLU A 235 27.70 -2.92 14.36
C GLU A 235 26.46 -3.69 13.89
N GLN A 236 25.28 -3.07 13.85
CA GLN A 236 24.08 -3.70 13.30
C GLN A 236 24.22 -3.97 11.80
N LEU A 237 24.81 -3.04 11.05
CA LEU A 237 25.08 -3.22 9.62
C LEU A 237 25.97 -4.45 9.39
N GLY A 238 27.07 -4.59 10.15
CA GLY A 238 27.96 -5.75 10.05
C GLY A 238 27.27 -7.08 10.38
N ARG A 239 26.29 -7.08 11.30
CA ARG A 239 25.48 -8.27 11.61
C ARG A 239 24.56 -8.66 10.44
N LEU A 240 23.96 -7.67 9.77
CA LEU A 240 23.12 -7.91 8.60
C LEU A 240 23.95 -8.38 7.40
N GLU A 241 25.13 -7.79 7.18
CA GLU A 241 26.06 -8.18 6.12
C GLU A 241 26.63 -9.59 6.29
N ALA A 242 26.71 -10.08 7.53
CA ALA A 242 27.15 -11.45 7.82
C ALA A 242 26.14 -12.52 7.39
N ASP A 243 24.89 -12.15 7.09
CA ASP A 243 23.88 -13.09 6.59
C ASP A 243 23.95 -13.19 5.06
N PRO A 244 24.36 -14.35 4.49
CA PRO A 244 24.48 -14.54 3.05
C PRO A 244 23.12 -14.53 2.32
N ALA A 245 22.00 -14.60 3.04
CA ALA A 245 20.66 -14.47 2.46
C ALA A 245 20.31 -13.01 2.11
N LEU A 246 21.09 -12.04 2.57
CA LEU A 246 20.84 -10.61 2.42
C LEU A 246 21.88 -9.98 1.50
N LYS A 247 21.42 -9.04 0.68
CA LYS A 247 22.28 -8.09 -0.05
C LYS A 247 22.04 -6.72 0.56
N VAL A 248 22.86 -6.37 1.54
CA VAL A 248 22.74 -5.12 2.27
C VAL A 248 23.49 -4.00 1.52
N THR A 249 22.94 -2.80 1.53
CA THR A 249 23.54 -1.60 0.93
C THR A 249 23.27 -0.40 1.83
N LEU A 250 24.33 0.25 2.30
CA LEU A 250 24.28 1.50 3.04
C LEU A 250 24.26 2.69 2.06
N LEU A 251 23.11 3.35 1.97
CA LEU A 251 22.92 4.59 1.22
C LEU A 251 23.06 5.79 2.16
N PHE A 252 24.00 6.68 1.84
CA PHE A 252 24.20 7.96 2.50
C PHE A 252 23.75 9.10 1.60
N VAL A 253 22.74 9.86 2.05
CA VAL A 253 22.25 11.05 1.34
C VAL A 253 22.89 12.30 1.96
N ASP A 254 23.62 13.06 1.15
CA ASP A 254 24.31 14.27 1.59
C ASP A 254 23.85 15.51 0.82
N CYS A 255 24.25 16.66 1.35
CA CYS A 255 23.97 17.98 0.80
C CYS A 255 24.95 18.98 1.42
N ASP A 256 25.32 20.01 0.66
CA ASP A 256 26.18 21.09 1.12
C ASP A 256 25.56 21.86 2.29
N ASP A 257 26.41 22.30 3.22
CA ASP A 257 25.98 22.96 4.46
C ASP A 257 25.14 24.22 4.18
N GLU A 258 25.50 25.01 3.15
CA GLU A 258 24.74 26.21 2.75
C GLU A 258 23.34 25.85 2.23
N VAL A 259 23.22 24.77 1.47
CA VAL A 259 21.95 24.28 0.92
C VAL A 259 21.06 23.71 2.04
N LEU A 260 21.65 22.96 2.99
CA LEU A 260 20.96 22.47 4.18
C LEU A 260 20.41 23.63 5.01
N GLN A 261 21.22 24.67 5.26
CA GLN A 261 20.78 25.86 5.98
C GLN A 261 19.59 26.53 5.30
N ARG A 262 19.63 26.66 3.97
CA ARG A 262 18.51 27.21 3.19
C ARG A 262 17.24 26.35 3.32
N ARG A 263 17.34 25.03 3.17
CA ARG A 263 16.20 24.09 3.29
C ARG A 263 15.56 24.12 4.68
N PHE A 264 16.36 24.20 5.75
CA PHE A 264 15.85 24.32 7.11
C PHE A 264 15.13 25.66 7.35
N THR A 265 15.66 26.74 6.76
CA THR A 265 15.04 28.07 6.81
C THR A 265 13.69 28.08 6.07
N GLU A 266 13.65 27.51 4.87
CA GLU A 266 12.44 27.39 4.04
C GLU A 266 11.36 26.54 4.72
N THR A 267 11.74 25.37 5.25
CA THR A 267 10.80 24.44 5.89
C THR A 267 10.44 24.83 7.33
N ARG A 268 11.15 25.79 7.92
CA ARG A 268 11.04 26.24 9.32
C ARG A 268 11.11 25.09 10.34
N ARG A 269 11.74 23.97 9.98
CA ARG A 269 11.90 22.81 10.86
C ARG A 269 13.07 23.06 11.81
N ARG A 270 12.97 22.55 13.03
CA ARG A 270 14.12 22.54 13.96
C ARG A 270 15.09 21.43 13.56
N HIS A 271 16.37 21.74 13.62
CA HIS A 271 17.42 20.76 13.42
C HIS A 271 17.62 19.93 14.71
N PRO A 272 17.66 18.58 14.65
CA PRO A 272 17.69 17.72 15.84
C PRO A 272 18.85 18.01 16.81
N LEU A 273 20.00 18.39 16.28
CA LEU A 273 21.21 18.68 17.07
C LEU A 273 21.49 20.19 17.31
N ALA A 274 20.56 21.07 16.96
CA ALA A 274 20.75 22.54 17.08
C ALA A 274 19.95 23.17 18.23
N GLU A 275 19.45 22.40 19.20
CA GLU A 275 18.43 22.86 20.17
C GLU A 275 18.73 24.22 20.83
N GLU A 276 19.96 24.44 21.29
CA GLU A 276 20.40 25.73 21.87
C GLU A 276 21.58 26.36 21.11
N ARG A 277 21.80 25.97 19.84
CA ARG A 277 22.97 26.40 19.05
C ARG A 277 22.55 26.96 17.70
N PRO A 278 23.38 27.82 17.09
CA PRO A 278 23.22 28.18 15.68
C PRO A 278 23.03 26.94 14.79
N LEU A 279 22.17 27.06 13.77
CA LEU A 279 21.88 25.96 12.84
C LEU A 279 23.15 25.39 12.19
N ALA A 280 24.10 26.27 11.82
CA ALA A 280 25.39 25.90 11.26
C ALA A 280 26.18 24.96 12.20
N ASP A 281 26.16 25.23 13.51
CA ASP A 281 26.84 24.40 14.51
C ASP A 281 26.17 23.03 14.65
N GLY A 282 24.83 22.99 14.56
CA GLY A 282 24.06 21.75 14.55
C GLY A 282 24.37 20.87 13.33
N ILE A 283 24.45 21.46 12.15
CA ILE A 283 24.83 20.77 10.90
C ILE A 283 26.28 20.27 11.00
N ALA A 284 27.21 21.09 11.48
CA ALA A 284 28.61 20.69 11.65
C ALA A 284 28.77 19.55 12.67
N ALA A 285 28.00 19.58 13.77
CA ALA A 285 27.98 18.51 14.75
C ALA A 285 27.40 17.20 14.18
N GLU A 286 26.31 17.30 13.41
CA GLU A 286 25.73 16.15 12.71
C GLU A 286 26.73 15.54 11.72
N ARG A 287 27.42 16.37 10.94
CA ARG A 287 28.41 15.92 9.95
C ARG A 287 29.54 15.14 10.62
N ARG A 288 30.02 15.58 11.78
CA ARG A 288 31.02 14.86 12.58
C ARG A 288 30.47 13.53 13.12
N LEU A 289 29.23 13.53 13.61
CA LEU A 289 28.57 12.32 14.13
C LEU A 289 28.38 11.26 13.04
N LEU A 290 28.01 11.70 11.83
CA LEU A 290 27.71 10.84 10.69
C LEU A 290 28.93 10.50 9.81
N ALA A 291 30.09 11.13 10.05
CA ALA A 291 31.31 10.90 9.25
C ALA A 291 31.69 9.40 9.13
N PRO A 292 31.66 8.58 10.20
CA PRO A 292 31.98 7.16 10.09
C PRO A 292 30.98 6.39 9.20
N LEU A 293 29.71 6.80 9.17
CA LEU A 293 28.69 6.19 8.32
C LEU A 293 28.88 6.59 6.86
N ARG A 294 29.26 7.86 6.62
CA ARG A 294 29.60 8.33 5.28
C ARG A 294 30.80 7.60 4.71
N GLU A 295 31.85 7.42 5.51
CA GLU A 295 33.08 6.72 5.11
C GLU A 295 32.82 5.24 4.76
N ARG A 296 31.90 4.59 5.47
CA ARG A 296 31.52 3.19 5.22
C ARG A 296 30.46 3.01 4.14
N ALA A 297 29.79 4.08 3.72
CA ALA A 297 28.64 4.00 2.80
C ALA A 297 29.02 3.37 1.47
N ASP A 298 28.21 2.41 1.02
CA ASP A 298 28.39 1.77 -0.27
C ASP A 298 27.96 2.71 -1.41
N VAL A 299 26.94 3.53 -1.14
CA VAL A 299 26.43 4.55 -2.07
C VAL A 299 26.30 5.88 -1.36
N ILE A 300 26.91 6.92 -1.95
CA ILE A 300 26.73 8.31 -1.52
C ILE A 300 26.01 9.07 -2.63
N ILE A 301 24.93 9.77 -2.30
CA ILE A 301 24.22 10.68 -3.22
C ILE A 301 24.26 12.09 -2.65
N ASP A 302 24.85 13.01 -3.41
CA ASP A 302 24.85 14.44 -3.12
C ASP A 302 23.62 15.10 -3.78
N THR A 303 22.78 15.73 -2.98
CA THR A 303 21.52 16.35 -3.42
C THR A 303 21.60 17.88 -3.54
N SER A 304 22.80 18.47 -3.47
CA SER A 304 23.01 19.93 -3.41
C SER A 304 22.40 20.65 -4.60
N SER A 305 22.52 20.08 -5.80
CA SER A 305 22.04 20.65 -7.06
C SER A 305 20.96 19.80 -7.76
N MET A 306 20.50 18.72 -7.15
CA MET A 306 19.58 17.78 -7.79
C MET A 306 18.11 18.18 -7.62
N ALA A 307 17.36 18.16 -8.73
CA ALA A 307 15.90 18.17 -8.69
C ALA A 307 15.35 16.77 -8.33
N LEU A 308 14.11 16.68 -7.85
CA LEU A 308 13.49 15.41 -7.44
C LEU A 308 13.53 14.30 -8.52
N PRO A 309 13.24 14.58 -9.81
CA PRO A 309 13.31 13.55 -10.85
C PRO A 309 14.74 13.03 -11.08
N GLU A 310 15.74 13.92 -10.99
CA GLU A 310 17.15 13.56 -11.11
C GLU A 310 17.63 12.72 -9.92
N PHE A 311 17.21 13.10 -8.70
CA PHE A 311 17.47 12.31 -7.50
C PHE A 311 16.87 10.90 -7.61
N ARG A 312 15.62 10.78 -8.07
CA ARG A 312 14.96 9.49 -8.31
C ARG A 312 15.73 8.61 -9.28
N ARG A 313 16.19 9.19 -10.40
CA ARG A 313 16.99 8.50 -11.41
C ARG A 313 18.33 8.02 -10.85
N SER A 314 19.07 8.92 -10.20
CA SER A 314 20.37 8.63 -9.58
C SER A 314 20.27 7.51 -8.56
N LEU A 315 19.20 7.49 -7.77
CA LEU A 315 18.95 6.45 -6.76
C LEU A 315 18.65 5.09 -7.40
N ALA A 316 17.81 5.04 -8.43
CA ALA A 316 17.53 3.80 -9.17
C ALA A 316 18.78 3.23 -9.86
N GLU A 317 19.57 4.10 -10.51
CA GLU A 317 20.80 3.73 -11.21
C GLU A 317 21.87 3.19 -10.25
N ARG A 318 22.17 3.91 -9.16
CA ARG A 318 23.24 3.54 -8.22
C ARG A 318 22.95 2.29 -7.41
N LEU A 319 21.68 2.03 -7.12
CA LEU A 319 21.26 0.81 -6.43
C LEU A 319 21.06 -0.37 -7.39
N ALA A 320 21.33 -0.18 -8.70
CA ALA A 320 21.12 -1.17 -9.76
C ALA A 320 19.72 -1.80 -9.68
N LEU A 321 18.73 -0.99 -9.29
CA LEU A 321 17.35 -1.44 -9.22
C LEU A 321 16.88 -1.61 -10.66
N ALA A 322 16.19 -2.72 -10.94
CA ALA A 322 15.39 -2.78 -12.14
C ALA A 322 14.55 -1.49 -12.15
N GLN A 323 14.64 -0.72 -13.24
CA GLN A 323 13.82 0.47 -13.46
C GLN A 323 12.43 0.17 -12.92
N GLY A 324 11.90 1.02 -12.04
CA GLY A 324 10.65 0.78 -11.31
C GLY A 324 9.48 0.39 -12.23
N PRO A 325 8.28 0.15 -11.67
CA PRO A 325 7.13 -0.19 -12.51
C PRO A 325 7.01 0.80 -13.67
N ARG A 326 7.15 0.29 -14.90
CA ARG A 326 7.08 1.12 -16.11
C ARG A 326 5.77 1.89 -16.12
N MET A 327 5.78 3.09 -16.68
CA MET A 327 4.56 3.87 -16.90
C MET A 327 3.50 3.00 -17.61
N GLY A 328 2.31 2.86 -17.03
CA GLY A 328 1.21 2.15 -17.66
C GLY A 328 0.64 2.96 -18.81
N VAL A 329 0.43 2.34 -19.97
CA VAL A 329 -0.16 3.00 -21.14
C VAL A 329 -1.57 2.48 -21.37
N PHE A 330 -2.57 3.34 -21.24
CA PHE A 330 -3.96 3.00 -21.54
C PHE A 330 -4.33 3.49 -22.92
N VAL A 331 -4.77 2.57 -23.78
CA VAL A 331 -5.34 2.91 -25.08
C VAL A 331 -6.86 2.83 -24.96
N THR A 332 -7.57 3.87 -25.37
CA THR A 332 -9.04 3.84 -25.38
C THR A 332 -9.61 4.25 -26.73
N SER A 333 -10.61 3.52 -27.21
CA SER A 333 -11.36 3.93 -28.40
C SER A 333 -12.67 4.61 -28.00
N PHE A 334 -13.02 5.69 -28.70
CA PHE A 334 -14.22 6.46 -28.36
C PHE A 334 -14.96 7.06 -29.57
N SER A 335 -16.16 7.54 -29.28
CA SER A 335 -17.10 8.21 -30.16
C SER A 335 -17.09 9.72 -29.92
N PHE A 336 -16.78 10.51 -30.96
CA PHE A 336 -16.91 11.96 -30.90
C PHE A 336 -18.34 12.43 -30.65
N ARG A 337 -19.35 11.63 -31.02
CA ARG A 337 -20.76 11.92 -30.74
C ARG A 337 -21.06 11.90 -29.23
N VAL A 338 -20.35 11.07 -28.48
CA VAL A 338 -20.52 10.91 -27.03
C VAL A 338 -19.61 11.89 -26.26
N GLY A 339 -18.58 12.44 -26.92
CA GLY A 339 -17.62 13.39 -26.35
C GLY A 339 -16.27 12.74 -26.03
N LEU A 340 -15.25 13.54 -25.70
CA LEU A 340 -13.91 13.05 -25.40
C LEU A 340 -13.87 12.32 -24.03
N PRO A 341 -13.04 11.28 -23.85
CA PRO A 341 -12.79 10.72 -22.53
C PRO A 341 -12.14 11.78 -21.63
N ARG A 342 -12.55 11.86 -20.36
CA ARG A 342 -12.06 12.91 -19.44
C ARG A 342 -10.62 12.66 -19.03
N GLU A 343 -10.21 11.41 -19.06
CA GLU A 343 -8.94 10.89 -18.61
C GLU A 343 -7.89 10.86 -19.73
N ALA A 344 -8.24 11.33 -20.95
CA ALA A 344 -7.36 11.28 -22.11
C ALA A 344 -6.25 12.33 -22.03
N ASP A 345 -5.00 11.89 -22.12
CA ASP A 345 -3.83 12.76 -22.23
C ASP A 345 -3.55 13.15 -23.68
N LEU A 346 -3.66 12.16 -24.59
CA LEU A 346 -3.48 12.33 -26.03
C LEU A 346 -4.74 11.89 -26.75
N VAL A 347 -5.15 12.64 -27.76
CA VAL A 347 -6.38 12.37 -28.52
C VAL A 347 -6.06 12.41 -30.01
N PHE A 348 -6.36 11.32 -30.72
CA PHE A 348 -6.15 11.20 -32.16
C PHE A 348 -7.46 10.92 -32.89
N ASP A 349 -7.78 11.76 -33.87
CA ASP A 349 -8.98 11.64 -34.70
C ASP A 349 -8.70 10.75 -35.91
N VAL A 350 -9.48 9.68 -36.08
CA VAL A 350 -9.39 8.75 -37.21
C VAL A 350 -10.65 8.76 -38.10
N ARG A 351 -11.47 9.82 -38.02
CA ARG A 351 -12.68 9.98 -38.86
C ARG A 351 -12.38 10.13 -40.34
N PHE A 352 -11.14 10.44 -40.72
CA PHE A 352 -10.71 10.57 -42.12
C PHE A 352 -10.53 9.21 -42.81
N LEU A 353 -10.36 8.11 -42.06
CA LEU A 353 -10.23 6.78 -42.63
C LEU A 353 -11.54 6.30 -43.25
N ARG A 354 -11.45 5.44 -44.28
CA ARG A 354 -12.54 4.72 -44.93
C ARG A 354 -13.52 4.19 -43.91
N ASN A 355 -14.78 4.55 -44.09
CA ASN A 355 -15.84 4.27 -43.12
C ASN A 355 -16.51 2.91 -43.43
N PRO A 356 -16.35 1.87 -42.59
CA PRO A 356 -16.95 0.56 -42.82
C PRO A 356 -18.48 0.56 -42.73
N HIS A 357 -19.08 1.61 -42.18
CA HIS A 357 -20.53 1.71 -42.02
C HIS A 357 -21.32 1.69 -43.34
N TYR A 358 -20.71 2.08 -44.46
CA TYR A 358 -21.37 2.07 -45.77
C TYR A 358 -21.37 0.69 -46.44
N ASP A 359 -20.55 -0.23 -45.95
CA ASP A 359 -20.58 -1.63 -46.37
C ASP A 359 -21.59 -2.39 -45.51
N ALA A 360 -22.62 -2.96 -46.15
CA ALA A 360 -23.69 -3.67 -45.45
C ALA A 360 -23.18 -4.89 -44.66
N ALA A 361 -22.12 -5.57 -45.13
CA ALA A 361 -21.53 -6.72 -44.47
C ALA A 361 -20.68 -6.33 -43.25
N LEU A 362 -20.03 -5.16 -43.29
CA LEU A 362 -19.16 -4.67 -42.20
C LEU A 362 -19.90 -3.83 -41.15
N ARG A 363 -21.02 -3.23 -41.52
CA ARG A 363 -21.85 -2.40 -40.62
C ARG A 363 -22.22 -3.08 -39.28
N PRO A 364 -22.64 -4.36 -39.23
CA PRO A 364 -22.95 -5.03 -37.96
C PRO A 364 -21.71 -5.48 -37.17
N LEU A 365 -20.52 -5.44 -37.75
CA LEU A 365 -19.29 -5.84 -37.08
C LEU A 365 -18.72 -4.69 -36.24
N THR A 366 -17.58 -4.93 -35.59
CA THR A 366 -16.82 -3.99 -34.77
C THR A 366 -15.37 -3.95 -35.23
N GLY A 367 -14.59 -2.97 -34.78
CA GLY A 367 -13.16 -2.93 -35.10
C GLY A 367 -12.32 -4.07 -34.52
N ARG A 368 -12.90 -4.93 -33.67
CA ARG A 368 -12.26 -6.17 -33.21
C ARG A 368 -12.30 -7.28 -34.26
N ASP A 369 -13.28 -7.21 -35.16
CA ASP A 369 -13.46 -8.21 -36.20
C ASP A 369 -12.43 -8.00 -37.32
N ALA A 370 -11.72 -9.06 -37.70
CA ALA A 370 -10.65 -9.01 -38.70
C ALA A 370 -11.10 -8.36 -40.01
N ALA A 371 -12.32 -8.66 -40.49
CA ALA A 371 -12.87 -8.06 -41.70
C ALA A 371 -12.96 -6.52 -41.64
N VAL A 372 -13.28 -5.94 -40.47
CA VAL A 372 -13.31 -4.49 -40.29
C VAL A 372 -11.89 -3.93 -40.14
N ALA A 373 -11.03 -4.62 -39.40
CA ALA A 373 -9.64 -4.20 -39.23
C ALA A 373 -8.89 -4.17 -40.58
N ASP A 374 -9.06 -5.20 -41.40
CA ASP A 374 -8.47 -5.31 -42.73
C ASP A 374 -9.03 -4.23 -43.67
N TYR A 375 -10.34 -3.99 -43.65
CA TYR A 375 -10.96 -2.94 -44.44
C TYR A 375 -10.42 -1.54 -44.09
N VAL A 376 -10.23 -1.25 -42.80
CA VAL A 376 -9.65 0.02 -42.34
C VAL A 376 -8.17 0.11 -42.71
N ALA A 377 -7.42 -0.99 -42.57
CA ALA A 377 -6.00 -1.05 -42.90
C ALA A 377 -5.70 -0.96 -44.40
N ALA A 378 -6.66 -1.33 -45.26
CA ALA A 378 -6.57 -1.22 -46.71
C ALA A 378 -6.74 0.21 -47.24
N ASP A 379 -7.11 1.18 -46.39
CA ASP A 379 -7.08 2.59 -46.76
C ASP A 379 -5.64 3.05 -47.02
N ALA A 380 -5.40 3.69 -48.16
CA ALA A 380 -4.08 4.21 -48.52
C ALA A 380 -3.52 5.22 -47.49
N ALA A 381 -4.39 5.92 -46.75
CA ALA A 381 -3.99 6.84 -45.70
C ALA A 381 -3.63 6.15 -44.38
N PHE A 382 -4.04 4.90 -44.17
CA PHE A 382 -3.88 4.22 -42.88
C PHE A 382 -2.41 3.97 -42.51
N ALA A 383 -1.65 3.33 -43.40
CA ALA A 383 -0.26 2.97 -43.11
C ALA A 383 0.64 4.21 -42.87
N PRO A 384 0.61 5.27 -43.71
CA PRO A 384 1.39 6.49 -43.46
C PRO A 384 0.98 7.21 -42.16
N PHE A 385 -0.31 7.25 -41.86
CA PHE A 385 -0.82 7.82 -40.62
C PHE A 385 -0.31 7.04 -39.41
N PHE A 386 -0.45 5.71 -39.43
CA PHE A 386 -0.06 4.85 -38.31
C PHE A 386 1.46 4.88 -38.08
N GLN A 387 2.25 4.95 -39.15
CA GLN A 387 3.69 5.15 -39.06
C GLN A 387 4.04 6.51 -38.44
N SER A 388 3.35 7.59 -38.83
CA SER A 388 3.59 8.92 -38.26
C SER A 388 3.18 8.98 -36.78
N LEU A 389 2.05 8.37 -36.43
CA LEU A 389 1.55 8.27 -35.05
C LEU A 389 2.57 7.52 -34.17
N THR A 390 3.02 6.36 -34.62
CA THR A 390 4.02 5.56 -33.88
C THR A 390 5.38 6.25 -33.84
N GLY A 391 5.80 6.93 -34.91
CA GLY A 391 7.01 7.75 -34.96
C GLY A 391 6.97 8.96 -34.01
N LEU A 392 5.79 9.52 -33.73
CA LEU A 392 5.59 10.54 -32.70
C LEU A 392 5.64 9.93 -31.30
N LEU A 393 4.93 8.82 -31.07
CA LEU A 393 4.78 8.23 -29.74
C LEU A 393 6.06 7.57 -29.22
N GLN A 394 6.81 6.87 -30.09
CA GLN A 394 8.01 6.14 -29.70
C GLN A 394 9.04 6.98 -28.92
N PRO A 395 9.42 8.21 -29.35
CA PRO A 395 10.33 9.05 -28.59
C PRO A 395 9.68 9.79 -27.40
N LEU A 396 8.34 9.90 -27.36
CA LEU A 396 7.62 10.59 -26.29
C LEU A 396 7.37 9.72 -25.06
N LEU A 397 7.07 8.43 -25.25
CA LEU A 397 6.81 7.49 -24.17
C LEU A 397 7.90 7.49 -23.07
N PRO A 398 9.20 7.33 -23.37
CA PRO A 398 10.24 7.37 -22.33
C PRO A 398 10.39 8.76 -21.69
N ARG A 399 9.95 9.84 -22.37
CA ARG A 399 9.99 11.20 -21.80
C ARG A 399 8.87 11.42 -20.80
N TYR A 400 7.66 10.93 -21.09
CA TYR A 400 6.57 10.93 -20.12
C TYR A 400 6.90 10.10 -18.89
N GLU A 401 7.52 8.93 -19.08
CA GLU A 401 8.00 8.10 -17.97
C GLU A 401 9.08 8.84 -17.16
N ALA A 402 10.05 9.49 -17.81
CA ALA A 402 11.09 10.25 -17.13
C ALA A 402 10.58 11.50 -16.40
N GLU A 403 9.45 12.07 -16.81
CA GLU A 403 8.74 13.14 -16.11
C GLU A 403 8.07 12.63 -14.81
N GLY A 404 7.98 11.31 -14.64
CA GLY A 404 7.38 10.66 -13.46
C GLY A 404 5.90 10.35 -13.63
N LYS A 405 5.38 10.31 -14.86
CA LYS A 405 3.98 9.98 -15.13
C LYS A 405 3.73 8.50 -14.87
N SER A 406 2.80 8.17 -13.98
CA SER A 406 2.45 6.78 -13.68
C SER A 406 1.59 6.13 -14.76
N TYR A 407 0.72 6.91 -15.42
CA TYR A 407 -0.20 6.44 -16.44
C TYR A 407 -0.30 7.43 -17.60
N LEU A 408 -0.30 6.93 -18.84
CA LEU A 408 -0.55 7.71 -20.05
C LEU A 408 -1.77 7.15 -20.79
N THR A 409 -2.81 7.96 -20.96
CA THR A 409 -4.03 7.58 -21.67
C THR A 409 -4.05 8.15 -23.09
N ILE A 410 -4.05 7.27 -24.08
CA ILE A 410 -4.11 7.58 -25.52
C ILE A 410 -5.51 7.24 -26.05
N ALA A 411 -6.27 8.26 -26.42
CA ALA A 411 -7.62 8.12 -26.92
C ALA A 411 -7.68 8.20 -28.46
N ILE A 412 -8.30 7.19 -29.09
CA ILE A 412 -8.52 7.14 -30.54
C ILE A 412 -10.01 7.33 -30.83
N GLY A 413 -10.35 8.38 -31.59
CA GLY A 413 -11.72 8.82 -31.80
C GLY A 413 -12.23 8.57 -33.22
N CYS A 414 -13.44 8.03 -33.36
CA CYS A 414 -14.20 8.09 -34.62
C CYS A 414 -15.62 8.60 -34.35
N THR A 415 -16.46 8.72 -35.38
CA THR A 415 -17.81 9.31 -35.20
C THR A 415 -18.71 8.47 -34.29
N GLY A 416 -18.62 7.13 -34.38
CA GLY A 416 -19.54 6.21 -33.70
C GLY A 416 -18.90 5.30 -32.65
N GLY A 417 -17.58 5.35 -32.47
CA GLY A 417 -16.87 4.56 -31.46
C GLY A 417 -16.83 3.04 -31.68
N ARG A 418 -17.26 2.53 -32.85
CA ARG A 418 -17.46 1.09 -33.10
C ARG A 418 -16.45 0.41 -34.04
N HIS A 419 -16.03 1.10 -35.10
CA HIS A 419 -15.25 0.51 -36.20
C HIS A 419 -13.82 1.03 -36.26
N ARG A 420 -13.62 2.20 -36.87
CA ARG A 420 -12.30 2.79 -37.15
C ARG A 420 -11.46 3.03 -35.89
N SER A 421 -12.07 3.63 -34.86
CA SER A 421 -11.40 3.91 -33.60
C SER A 421 -10.97 2.63 -32.88
N VAL A 422 -11.85 1.62 -32.88
CA VAL A 422 -11.61 0.31 -32.24
C VAL A 422 -10.47 -0.41 -32.95
N ALA A 423 -10.54 -0.54 -34.28
CA ALA A 423 -9.50 -1.22 -35.07
C ALA A 423 -8.13 -0.54 -34.93
N THR A 424 -8.11 0.79 -34.91
CA THR A 424 -6.86 1.55 -34.75
C THR A 424 -6.31 1.45 -33.32
N ALA A 425 -7.19 1.46 -32.31
CA ALA A 425 -6.81 1.30 -30.90
C ALA A 425 -6.23 -0.10 -30.61
N GLU A 426 -6.85 -1.16 -31.14
CA GLU A 426 -6.34 -2.54 -31.06
C GLU A 426 -4.93 -2.63 -31.67
N LYS A 427 -4.74 -2.08 -32.87
CA LYS A 427 -3.43 -2.08 -33.54
C LYS A 427 -2.37 -1.29 -32.77
N LEU A 428 -2.75 -0.15 -32.19
CA LEU A 428 -1.85 0.68 -31.38
C LEU A 428 -1.46 -0.03 -30.07
N ALA A 429 -2.43 -0.63 -29.39
CA ALA A 429 -2.18 -1.38 -28.15
C ALA A 429 -1.24 -2.56 -28.40
N HIS A 430 -1.44 -3.29 -29.49
CA HIS A 430 -0.52 -4.37 -29.90
C HIS A 430 0.90 -3.85 -30.17
N TRP A 431 1.04 -2.76 -30.92
CA TRP A 431 2.35 -2.15 -31.20
C TRP A 431 3.08 -1.71 -29.91
N LEU A 432 2.36 -1.09 -28.97
CA LEU A 432 2.92 -0.70 -27.67
C LEU A 432 3.35 -1.91 -26.83
N ALA A 433 2.56 -2.99 -26.84
CA ALA A 433 2.89 -4.23 -26.14
C ALA A 433 4.14 -4.90 -26.72
N VAL A 434 4.30 -4.90 -28.06
CA VAL A 434 5.51 -5.40 -28.74
C VAL A 434 6.76 -4.57 -28.37
N LEU A 435 6.61 -3.27 -28.10
CA LEU A 435 7.69 -2.43 -27.57
C LEU A 435 7.99 -2.66 -26.07
N GLY A 436 7.22 -3.50 -25.39
CA GLY A 436 7.43 -3.87 -23.99
C GLY A 436 6.85 -2.86 -22.99
N TRP A 437 5.84 -2.07 -23.37
CA TRP A 437 5.09 -1.24 -22.43
C TRP A 437 3.99 -2.05 -21.74
N PRO A 438 3.68 -1.78 -20.45
CA PRO A 438 2.47 -2.28 -19.81
C PRO A 438 1.24 -1.59 -20.42
N VAL A 439 0.41 -2.33 -21.17
CA VAL A 439 -0.71 -1.74 -21.92
C VAL A 439 -2.06 -2.23 -21.40
N GLY A 440 -2.99 -1.30 -21.14
CA GLY A 440 -4.40 -1.57 -20.96
C GLY A 440 -5.21 -1.07 -22.16
N LEU A 441 -6.21 -1.83 -22.63
CA LEU A 441 -7.07 -1.45 -23.75
C LEU A 441 -8.54 -1.45 -23.33
N VAL A 442 -9.27 -0.37 -23.62
CA VAL A 442 -10.70 -0.22 -23.29
C VAL A 442 -11.48 0.39 -24.45
N HIS A 443 -12.66 -0.14 -24.77
CA HIS A 443 -13.52 0.40 -25.83
C HIS A 443 -14.78 1.02 -25.23
N ARG A 444 -14.64 2.28 -24.80
CA ARG A 444 -15.64 3.02 -24.02
C ARG A 444 -17.08 2.87 -24.53
N ASP A 445 -17.27 2.99 -25.84
CA ASP A 445 -18.61 3.00 -26.46
C ASP A 445 -19.08 1.62 -26.95
N LEU A 446 -18.19 0.62 -27.04
CA LEU A 446 -18.57 -0.77 -27.29
C LEU A 446 -19.01 -1.47 -26.00
N ASP A 447 -18.25 -1.25 -24.93
CA ASP A 447 -18.43 -1.97 -23.66
C ASP A 447 -19.69 -1.48 -22.91
N ARG A 448 -20.07 -0.20 -23.08
CA ARG A 448 -21.37 0.35 -22.59
C ARG A 448 -22.61 -0.31 -23.21
N GLY A 449 -22.49 -0.93 -24.38
CA GLY A 449 -23.61 -1.60 -25.04
C GLY A 449 -23.95 -2.97 -24.44
N GLN A 450 -23.08 -3.55 -23.61
CA GLN A 450 -23.27 -4.88 -23.02
C GLN A 450 -23.93 -4.84 -21.63
N GLU A 451 -23.81 -3.76 -20.87
CA GLU A 451 -24.46 -3.61 -19.55
C GLU A 451 -25.99 -3.42 -19.64
N GLY A 452 -26.54 -3.19 -20.84
CA GLY A 452 -27.98 -2.95 -21.08
C GLY A 452 -28.83 -4.20 -21.39
N LYS A 453 -28.27 -5.42 -21.37
CA LYS A 453 -29.04 -6.67 -21.54
C LYS A 453 -28.99 -7.49 -20.25
N ALA A 454 -29.86 -7.17 -19.30
CA ALA A 454 -30.24 -8.12 -18.26
C ALA A 454 -30.95 -9.32 -18.90
N PRO A 455 -30.71 -10.56 -18.45
CA PRO A 455 -31.44 -11.73 -18.95
C PRO A 455 -32.92 -11.62 -18.56
N ALA A 456 -33.78 -12.05 -19.48
CA ALA A 456 -35.24 -11.98 -19.40
C ALA A 456 -35.84 -12.79 -18.26
#